data_AF-A0A0P5BUL8-F1
#
_entry.id   AF-A0A0P5BUL8-F1
#
_cell.length_a   1.000
_cell.length_b   1.000
_cell.length_c   1.000
_cell.angle_alpha   90.00
_cell.angle_beta   90.00
_cell.angle_gamma   90.00
#
_symmetry.space_group_name_H-M   'P 1'
#
loop_
_entity.id
_entity.type
_entity.pdbx_description
1 polymer ?
#
loop_
_entity_poly.entity_id
_entity_poly.type
_entity_poly.pdbx_seq_one_letter_code
_entity_poly.pdbx_strand_id
1 'polypeptide(L)'
;MAFSSVSDELVEEFNPKKEEKEGSILEVGDQAVWSLSSCKAGFGIDQLRDDSTDTYWQSDGQLPHLVNIQFRKKTTIQNIWIFADYKADESYTPSRISIRAGTGFSDLQEVEVVELNEPNGWIAIPLKDAQDKYVYVHSYIHASISYTQQSPKWP
;
A
#
# COMPACT_ATOMS: atom_id res chain seq x y z
N MET A 1 43.53 10.91 16.60
CA MET A 1 42.65 11.71 15.73
C MET A 1 41.29 11.06 15.78
N ALA A 2 40.29 11.78 16.29
CA ALA A 2 38.93 11.28 16.42
C ALA A 2 38.28 11.20 15.03
N PHE A 3 37.70 10.06 14.68
CA PHE A 3 36.71 10.00 13.61
C PHE A 3 35.49 10.78 14.13
N SER A 4 35.27 11.96 13.57
CA SER A 4 34.06 12.74 13.79
C SER A 4 32.86 11.88 13.42
N SER A 5 31.94 11.72 14.38
CA SER A 5 30.57 11.30 14.15
C SER A 5 30.03 12.11 12.96
N VAL A 6 29.72 11.41 11.87
CA VAL A 6 28.71 11.89 10.95
C VAL A 6 27.47 11.94 11.82
N SER A 7 26.95 13.13 12.04
CA SER A 7 25.71 13.35 12.76
C SER A 7 24.66 12.40 12.20
N ASP A 8 23.98 11.68 13.09
CA ASP A 8 22.66 11.12 12.84
C ASP A 8 21.76 12.30 12.44
N GLU A 9 21.85 12.74 11.18
CA GLU A 9 20.75 13.46 10.56
C GLU A 9 19.59 12.47 10.64
N LEU A 10 18.66 12.76 11.54
CA LEU A 10 17.37 12.10 11.57
C LEU A 10 16.82 12.27 10.15
N VAL A 11 16.96 11.22 9.33
CA VAL A 11 16.20 11.11 8.09
C VAL A 11 14.78 11.05 8.59
N GLU A 12 14.06 12.17 8.54
CA GLU A 12 12.66 12.19 8.89
C GLU A 12 11.97 11.17 7.97
N GLU A 13 11.47 10.12 8.59
CA GLU A 13 10.78 9.06 7.89
C GLU A 13 9.53 9.66 7.23
N PHE A 14 9.36 9.39 5.94
CA PHE A 14 8.27 9.98 5.16
C PHE A 14 6.92 9.63 5.77
N ASN A 15 6.08 10.64 6.01
CA ASN A 15 4.73 10.45 6.55
C ASN A 15 3.71 11.12 5.63
N PRO A 16 2.90 10.34 4.87
CA PRO A 16 1.92 10.90 3.94
C PRO A 16 0.96 11.91 4.59
N LYS A 17 0.61 11.75 5.86
CA LYS A 17 -0.31 12.65 6.57
C LYS A 17 0.32 13.99 6.91
N LYS A 18 1.63 14.02 7.17
CA LYS A 18 2.38 15.26 7.35
C LYS A 18 2.42 16.03 6.03
N GLU A 19 2.76 15.34 4.95
CA GLU A 19 2.83 15.90 3.59
C GLU A 19 1.47 16.45 3.11
N GLU A 20 0.39 15.73 3.38
CA GLU A 20 -0.98 16.19 3.09
C GLU A 20 -1.29 17.50 3.82
N LYS A 21 -0.97 17.56 5.12
CA LYS A 21 -1.20 18.76 5.95
C LYS A 21 -0.36 19.96 5.51
N GLU A 22 0.84 19.71 5.02
CA GLU A 22 1.75 20.73 4.46
C GLU A 22 1.36 21.13 3.04
N GLY A 23 0.43 20.41 2.40
CA GLY A 23 -0.09 20.70 1.08
C GLY A 23 0.84 20.30 -0.06
N SER A 24 1.86 19.47 0.20
CA SER A 24 2.77 18.95 -0.82
C SER A 24 2.14 17.83 -1.65
N ILE A 25 1.12 17.15 -1.09
CA ILE A 25 0.34 16.11 -1.76
C ILE A 25 -1.18 16.33 -1.58
N LEU A 26 -1.97 15.66 -2.41
CA LEU A 26 -3.43 15.60 -2.30
C LEU A 26 -3.86 14.14 -2.16
N GLU A 27 -4.44 13.77 -1.01
CA GLU A 27 -5.11 12.47 -0.84
C GLU A 27 -6.43 12.47 -1.63
N VAL A 28 -6.71 11.39 -2.35
CA VAL A 28 -7.89 11.27 -3.21
C VAL A 28 -8.70 10.00 -2.94
N GLY A 29 -8.32 9.18 -1.97
CA GLY A 29 -8.95 7.89 -1.69
C GLY A 29 -10.41 8.03 -1.28
N ASP A 30 -10.82 9.15 -0.68
CA ASP A 30 -12.23 9.43 -0.34
C ASP A 30 -13.11 9.69 -1.58
N GLN A 31 -12.51 9.89 -2.74
CA GLN A 31 -13.21 10.03 -4.02
C GLN A 31 -13.51 8.66 -4.67
N ALA A 32 -13.03 7.57 -4.08
CA ALA A 32 -13.17 6.22 -4.57
C ALA A 32 -14.13 5.37 -3.73
N VAL A 33 -14.67 4.34 -4.36
CA VAL A 33 -15.35 3.23 -3.68
C VAL A 33 -14.33 2.13 -3.42
N TRP A 34 -14.25 1.69 -2.18
CA TRP A 34 -13.33 0.65 -1.74
C TRP A 34 -14.07 -0.68 -1.56
N SER A 35 -13.43 -1.79 -1.92
CA SER A 35 -13.88 -3.13 -1.56
C SER A 35 -12.71 -4.05 -1.27
N LEU A 36 -12.94 -5.06 -0.42
CA LEU A 36 -11.95 -6.04 -0.02
C LEU A 36 -12.41 -7.42 -0.47
N SER A 37 -11.49 -8.31 -0.84
CA SER A 37 -11.86 -9.70 -1.19
C SER A 37 -12.49 -10.43 -0.01
N SER A 38 -12.01 -10.18 1.20
CA SER A 38 -12.58 -10.66 2.47
C SER A 38 -12.12 -9.77 3.62
N CYS A 39 -12.82 -9.83 4.74
CA CYS A 39 -12.36 -9.25 5.99
C CYS A 39 -12.94 -10.01 7.18
N LYS A 40 -12.19 -10.05 8.27
CA LYS A 40 -12.70 -10.47 9.58
C LYS A 40 -13.64 -9.38 10.12
N ALA A 41 -14.68 -9.77 10.84
CA ALA A 41 -15.62 -8.82 11.44
C ALA A 41 -14.89 -7.81 12.34
N GLY A 42 -15.04 -6.51 12.04
CA GLY A 42 -14.38 -5.42 12.78
C GLY A 42 -12.97 -5.07 12.33
N PHE A 43 -12.46 -5.68 11.26
CA PHE A 43 -11.12 -5.45 10.70
C PHE A 43 -11.21 -5.24 9.19
N GLY A 44 -11.98 -4.26 8.74
CA GLY A 44 -12.36 -4.04 7.34
C GLY A 44 -11.83 -2.74 6.76
N ILE A 45 -12.58 -2.17 5.81
CA ILE A 45 -12.23 -0.92 5.10
C ILE A 45 -12.09 0.24 6.07
N ASP A 46 -12.96 0.30 7.09
CA ASP A 46 -12.95 1.38 8.08
C ASP A 46 -11.59 1.44 8.77
N GLN A 47 -11.07 0.30 9.23
CA GLN A 47 -9.74 0.21 9.86
C GLN A 47 -8.59 0.43 8.86
N LEU A 48 -8.78 0.10 7.58
CA LEU A 48 -7.77 0.36 6.55
C LEU A 48 -7.61 1.87 6.24
N ARG A 49 -8.63 2.68 6.56
CA ARG A 49 -8.73 4.10 6.15
C ARG A 49 -9.02 5.06 7.30
N ASP A 50 -8.89 4.63 8.55
CA ASP A 50 -9.17 5.47 9.73
C ASP A 50 -7.98 6.34 10.17
N ASP A 51 -6.91 6.38 9.37
CA ASP A 51 -5.67 7.12 9.62
C ASP A 51 -4.91 6.69 10.89
N SER A 52 -5.18 5.50 11.43
CA SER A 52 -4.43 4.91 12.53
C SER A 52 -3.48 3.82 12.03
N THR A 53 -2.27 3.79 12.61
CA THR A 53 -1.31 2.69 12.42
C THR A 53 -1.52 1.55 13.43
N ASP A 54 -2.46 1.71 14.37
CA ASP A 54 -2.76 0.73 15.43
C ASP A 54 -3.95 -0.17 15.05
N THR A 55 -4.74 0.23 14.06
CA THR A 55 -5.85 -0.54 13.49
C THR A 55 -5.45 -1.06 12.10
N TYR A 56 -6.10 -2.13 11.65
CA TYR A 56 -5.71 -2.81 10.43
C TYR A 56 -6.88 -3.55 9.78
N TRP A 57 -6.75 -3.75 8.46
CA TRP A 57 -7.53 -4.76 7.76
C TRP A 57 -6.93 -6.15 8.01
N GLN A 58 -7.78 -7.09 8.42
CA GLN A 58 -7.43 -8.51 8.46
C GLN A 58 -8.30 -9.27 7.47
N SER A 59 -7.66 -9.84 6.44
CA SER A 59 -8.34 -10.73 5.50
C SER A 59 -8.72 -12.07 6.14
N ASP A 60 -9.82 -12.67 5.68
CA ASP A 60 -10.35 -13.95 6.18
C ASP A 60 -10.93 -14.79 5.03
N GLY A 61 -10.10 -15.03 4.00
CA GLY A 61 -10.53 -15.69 2.77
C GLY A 61 -9.38 -16.38 2.05
N GLN A 62 -9.64 -16.89 0.84
CA GLN A 62 -8.59 -17.50 0.02
C GLN A 62 -7.70 -16.45 -0.64
N LEU A 63 -6.42 -16.79 -0.84
CA LEU A 63 -5.48 -15.99 -1.61
C LEU A 63 -5.87 -15.92 -3.10
N PRO A 64 -5.53 -14.82 -3.80
CA PRO A 64 -4.89 -13.60 -3.27
C PRO A 64 -5.87 -12.70 -2.51
N HIS A 65 -5.36 -11.92 -1.55
CA HIS A 65 -6.17 -10.92 -0.85
C HIS A 65 -6.14 -9.60 -1.61
N LEU A 66 -7.31 -8.99 -1.81
CA LEU A 66 -7.45 -7.91 -2.77
C LEU A 66 -8.01 -6.66 -2.09
N VAL A 67 -7.40 -5.52 -2.40
CA VAL A 67 -7.96 -4.19 -2.17
C VAL A 67 -8.32 -3.58 -3.52
N ASN A 68 -9.59 -3.26 -3.68
CA ASN A 68 -10.16 -2.71 -4.89
C ASN A 68 -10.53 -1.26 -4.66
N ILE A 69 -10.06 -0.37 -5.53
CA ILE A 69 -10.27 1.08 -5.43
C ILE A 69 -10.86 1.56 -6.75
N GLN A 70 -12.11 2.01 -6.72
CA GLN A 70 -12.84 2.45 -7.90
C GLN A 70 -13.19 3.93 -7.82
N PHE A 71 -12.57 4.73 -8.68
CA PHE A 71 -12.87 6.15 -8.85
C PHE A 71 -14.06 6.36 -9.80
N ARG A 72 -14.92 7.32 -9.48
CA ARG A 72 -16.09 7.68 -10.31
C ARG A 72 -15.74 8.51 -11.55
N LYS A 73 -14.58 9.17 -11.52
CA LYS A 73 -14.04 10.00 -12.59
C LYS A 73 -12.61 9.56 -12.85
N LYS A 74 -12.08 9.93 -14.01
CA LYS A 74 -10.66 9.76 -14.32
C LYS A 74 -9.82 10.54 -13.31
N THR A 75 -9.00 9.83 -12.56
CA THR A 75 -8.18 10.38 -11.48
C THR A 75 -6.73 9.97 -11.71
N THR A 76 -5.84 10.96 -11.86
CA THR A 76 -4.41 10.68 -11.94
C THR A 76 -3.90 10.29 -10.56
N ILE A 77 -3.22 9.15 -10.46
CA ILE A 77 -2.66 8.65 -9.20
C ILE A 77 -1.16 8.55 -9.39
N GLN A 78 -0.40 9.27 -8.55
CA GLN A 78 1.06 9.30 -8.65
C GLN A 78 1.71 8.21 -7.81
N ASN A 79 1.22 8.02 -6.58
CA ASN A 79 1.73 7.01 -5.67
C ASN A 79 0.57 6.37 -4.90
N ILE A 80 0.76 5.13 -4.49
CA ILE A 80 0.01 4.48 -3.42
C ILE A 80 0.95 4.38 -2.23
N TRP A 81 0.49 4.81 -1.06
CA TRP A 81 1.22 4.61 0.19
C TRP A 81 0.56 3.51 1.02
N ILE A 82 1.36 2.58 1.51
CA ILE A 82 0.92 1.46 2.34
C ILE A 82 1.78 1.43 3.59
N PHE A 83 1.16 1.35 4.76
CA PHE A 83 1.87 1.13 6.01
C PHE A 83 1.99 -0.37 6.28
N ALA A 84 3.18 -0.84 6.66
CA ALA A 84 3.40 -2.20 7.12
C ALA A 84 4.52 -2.21 8.18
N ASP A 85 4.35 -3.00 9.23
CA ASP A 85 5.36 -3.17 10.26
C ASP A 85 5.57 -4.66 10.55
N TYR A 86 6.68 -5.19 10.05
CA TYR A 86 7.04 -6.59 10.18
C TYR A 86 7.09 -7.10 11.62
N LYS A 87 7.49 -6.25 12.57
CA LYS A 87 7.57 -6.65 13.98
C LYS A 87 6.20 -6.74 14.61
N ALA A 88 5.27 -5.87 14.22
CA ALA A 88 3.90 -5.87 14.72
C ALA A 88 3.03 -6.93 14.03
N ASP A 89 3.21 -7.09 12.71
CA ASP A 89 2.37 -7.93 11.84
C ASP A 89 2.83 -9.39 11.79
N GLU A 90 4.11 -9.68 12.09
CA GLU A 90 4.71 -11.01 12.05
C GLU A 90 4.40 -11.74 10.71
N SER A 91 3.66 -12.85 10.76
CA SER A 91 3.27 -13.64 9.57
C SER A 91 2.20 -12.98 8.71
N TYR A 92 1.52 -11.95 9.22
CA TYR A 92 0.57 -11.11 8.46
C TYR A 92 1.26 -9.99 7.70
N THR A 93 2.59 -9.89 7.76
CA THR A 93 3.32 -8.93 6.94
C THR A 93 3.25 -9.33 5.46
N PRO A 94 2.77 -8.46 4.57
CA PRO A 94 2.80 -8.73 3.14
C PRO A 94 4.25 -8.86 2.66
N SER A 95 4.54 -9.91 1.89
CA SER A 95 5.86 -10.10 1.27
C SER A 95 5.90 -9.57 -0.16
N ARG A 96 4.74 -9.43 -0.80
CA ARG A 96 4.63 -9.00 -2.19
C ARG A 96 3.31 -8.28 -2.43
N ILE A 97 3.37 -7.14 -3.10
CA ILE A 97 2.21 -6.36 -3.51
C ILE A 97 2.29 -6.15 -5.02
N SER A 98 1.25 -6.57 -5.74
CA SER A 98 1.06 -6.30 -7.16
C SER A 98 -0.04 -5.25 -7.32
N ILE A 99 0.29 -4.12 -7.92
CA ILE A 99 -0.67 -3.08 -8.27
C ILE A 99 -1.06 -3.26 -9.72
N ARG A 100 -2.37 -3.32 -9.96
CA ARG A 100 -2.95 -3.35 -11.29
C ARG A 100 -3.88 -2.16 -11.48
N ALA A 101 -3.88 -1.58 -12.66
CA ALA A 101 -4.74 -0.45 -12.99
C ALA A 101 -5.40 -0.62 -14.35
N GLY A 102 -6.58 -0.04 -14.52
CA GLY A 102 -7.37 -0.12 -15.76
C GLY A 102 -8.55 0.84 -15.80
N THR A 103 -9.31 0.78 -16.89
CA THR A 103 -10.58 1.52 -17.03
C THR A 103 -11.76 0.73 -16.45
N GLY A 104 -11.60 -0.58 -16.24
CA GLY A 104 -12.53 -1.48 -15.58
C GLY A 104 -11.87 -2.78 -15.15
N PHE A 105 -12.66 -3.78 -14.76
CA PHE A 105 -12.12 -5.08 -14.33
C PHE A 105 -11.52 -5.89 -15.48
N SER A 106 -12.03 -5.72 -16.70
CA SER A 106 -11.66 -6.53 -17.86
C SER A 106 -10.32 -6.15 -18.48
N ASP A 107 -9.78 -4.97 -18.17
CA ASP A 107 -8.58 -4.41 -18.79
C ASP A 107 -7.46 -4.09 -17.77
N LEU A 108 -7.56 -4.59 -16.55
CA LEU A 108 -6.52 -4.41 -15.53
C LEU A 108 -5.17 -4.94 -16.03
N GLN A 109 -4.17 -4.06 -16.03
CA GLN A 109 -2.77 -4.38 -16.30
C GLN A 109 -1.95 -4.22 -15.04
N GLU A 110 -0.99 -5.12 -14.80
CA GLU A 110 0.00 -4.96 -13.74
C GLU A 110 0.90 -3.77 -14.07
N VAL A 111 0.87 -2.75 -13.21
CA VAL A 111 1.62 -1.51 -13.39
C VAL A 111 2.86 -1.48 -12.51
N GLU A 112 2.81 -2.11 -11.32
CA GLU A 112 3.93 -2.12 -10.39
C GLU A 112 3.89 -3.38 -9.53
N VAL A 113 5.07 -3.89 -9.18
CA VAL A 113 5.22 -5.03 -8.27
C VAL A 113 6.31 -4.70 -7.27
N VAL A 114 5.94 -4.71 -5.99
CA VAL A 114 6.86 -4.45 -4.89
C VAL A 114 7.02 -5.72 -4.07
N GLU A 115 8.26 -6.19 -3.95
CA GLU A 115 8.65 -7.21 -2.98
C GLU A 115 9.06 -6.50 -1.68
N LEU A 116 8.52 -6.96 -0.56
CA LEU A 116 8.72 -6.37 0.76
C LEU A 116 9.57 -7.32 1.60
N ASN A 117 10.63 -6.78 2.21
CA ASN A 117 11.52 -7.52 3.08
C ASN A 117 11.56 -6.84 4.45
N GLU A 118 10.85 -7.41 5.41
CA GLU A 118 10.71 -6.90 6.78
C GLU A 118 10.43 -5.37 6.84
N PRO A 119 9.38 -4.87 6.14
CA PRO A 119 9.07 -3.45 6.12
C PRO A 119 8.79 -2.92 7.54
N ASN A 120 9.11 -1.65 7.79
CA ASN A 120 8.86 -0.99 9.06
C ASN A 120 8.54 0.47 8.78
N GLY A 121 7.28 0.77 8.44
CA GLY A 121 6.82 2.13 8.17
C GLY A 121 6.00 2.28 6.88
N TRP A 122 5.95 3.51 6.37
CA TRP A 122 5.25 3.85 5.13
C TRP A 122 6.08 3.47 3.90
N ILE A 123 5.48 2.66 3.02
CA ILE A 123 6.02 2.24 1.74
C ILE A 123 5.35 3.06 0.65
N ALA A 124 6.14 3.80 -0.13
CA ALA A 124 5.68 4.49 -1.33
C ALA A 124 5.78 3.56 -2.55
N ILE A 125 4.67 3.37 -3.27
CA ILE A 125 4.58 2.62 -4.52
C ILE A 125 4.26 3.61 -5.64
N PRO A 126 5.27 4.09 -6.40
CA PRO A 126 5.04 5.00 -7.52
C PRO A 126 4.26 4.27 -8.62
N LEU A 127 3.20 4.89 -9.11
CA LEU A 127 2.46 4.35 -10.25
C LEU A 127 2.95 5.05 -11.52
N LYS A 128 3.85 4.38 -12.23
CA LYS A 128 4.38 4.87 -13.51
C LYS A 128 4.04 3.92 -14.65
N ASP A 129 3.84 4.47 -15.84
CA ASP A 129 3.66 3.70 -17.06
C ASP A 129 5.03 3.26 -17.63
N ALA A 130 4.99 2.47 -18.71
CA ALA A 130 6.19 1.97 -19.40
C ALA A 130 7.06 3.09 -20.00
N GLN A 131 6.60 4.35 -20.01
CA GLN A 131 7.34 5.53 -20.45
C GLN A 131 7.79 6.41 -19.25
N ASP A 132 7.76 5.88 -18.03
CA ASP A 132 8.12 6.56 -16.78
C ASP A 132 7.23 7.78 -16.45
N LYS A 133 6.03 7.87 -17.06
CA LYS A 133 5.03 8.90 -16.74
C LYS A 133 4.06 8.38 -15.70
N TYR A 134 3.58 9.26 -14.82
CA TYR A 134 2.57 8.85 -13.83
C TYR A 134 1.31 8.29 -14.48
N VAL A 135 0.80 7.18 -13.94
CA VAL A 135 -0.34 6.46 -14.50
C VAL A 135 -1.61 7.30 -14.34
N TYR A 136 -2.25 7.58 -15.48
CA TYR A 136 -3.61 8.10 -15.50
C TYR A 136 -4.58 6.94 -15.22
N VAL A 137 -4.97 6.77 -13.96
CA VAL A 137 -5.99 5.77 -13.61
C VAL A 137 -7.33 6.29 -14.10
N HIS A 138 -7.90 5.61 -15.11
CA HIS A 138 -9.18 6.05 -15.67
C HIS A 138 -10.35 5.75 -14.76
N SER A 139 -10.31 4.66 -13.99
CA SER A 139 -11.36 4.36 -13.00
C SER A 139 -10.97 3.33 -11.94
N TYR A 140 -10.09 2.36 -12.22
CA TYR A 140 -9.94 1.20 -11.34
C TYR A 140 -8.48 0.92 -10.96
N ILE A 141 -8.22 0.73 -9.66
CA ILE A 141 -6.99 0.15 -9.11
C ILE A 141 -7.34 -1.11 -8.36
N HIS A 142 -6.52 -2.13 -8.54
CA HIS A 142 -6.61 -3.41 -7.87
C HIS A 142 -5.23 -3.70 -7.27
N ALA A 143 -5.12 -3.68 -5.95
CA ALA A 143 -3.92 -4.12 -5.25
C ALA A 143 -4.11 -5.58 -4.80
N SER A 144 -3.28 -6.47 -5.32
CA SER A 144 -3.19 -7.86 -4.91
C SER A 144 -2.08 -8.00 -3.89
N ILE A 145 -2.42 -8.47 -2.70
CA ILE A 145 -1.49 -8.62 -1.58
C ILE A 145 -1.24 -10.11 -1.34
N SER A 146 0.04 -10.46 -1.34
CA SER A 146 0.55 -11.77 -0.96
C SER A 146 1.34 -11.66 0.34
N TYR A 147 1.13 -12.62 1.21
CA TYR A 147 1.77 -12.69 2.52
C TYR A 147 2.94 -13.66 2.45
N THR A 148 3.90 -13.48 3.35
CA THR A 148 5.01 -14.40 3.47
C THR A 148 4.46 -15.80 3.75
N GLN A 149 4.58 -16.74 2.80
CA GLN A 149 4.36 -18.14 3.13
C GLN A 149 5.51 -18.54 4.04
N GLN A 150 5.31 -18.46 5.36
CA GLN A 150 6.26 -19.06 6.29
C GLN A 150 6.33 -20.55 5.93
N SER A 151 7.47 -20.98 5.38
CA SER A 151 7.83 -22.38 5.30
C SER A 151 7.54 -23.00 6.68
N PRO A 152 6.87 -24.15 6.77
CA PRO A 152 6.78 -24.84 8.05
C PRO A 152 8.21 -25.09 8.52
N LYS A 153 8.62 -24.42 9.60
CA LYS A 153 9.84 -24.77 10.34
C LYS A 153 9.56 -26.13 10.96
N TRP A 154 9.82 -27.20 10.22
CA TRP A 154 9.88 -28.53 10.81
C TRP A 154 11.13 -28.60 11.69
N PRO A 155 11.04 -29.21 12.88
CA PRO A 155 12.17 -29.39 13.79
C PRO A 155 13.29 -30.23 13.19
#